data_AF-A0A7C5HZD1-F1
#
_entry.id   AF-A0A7C5HZD1-F1
#
_cell.length_a   1.000
_cell.length_b   1.000
_cell.length_c   1.000
_cell.angle_alpha   90.00
_cell.angle_beta   90.00
_cell.angle_gamma   90.00
#
_symmetry.space_group_name_H-M   'P 1'
#
loop_
_entity.id
_entity.type
_entity.pdbx_description
1 polymer ?
#
loop_
_entity_poly.entity_id
_entity_poly.type
_entity_poly.pdbx_seq_one_letter_code
_entity_poly.pdbx_strand_id
1 'polypeptide(L)'
;MPLVETRSVFSGIPVSEAMRRQVISLPFSADIGQGIRMMIRYKANAVLLTDKSVPFGVVSKTDLMGAFYADFPTETPLGDVMGSQPIACFPDDPLESALEI
;
A
#
# COMPACT_ATOMS: atom_id res chain seq x y z
N MET A 1 -14.37 38.49 -3.60
CA MET A 1 -13.56 37.86 -2.53
C MET A 1 -12.17 37.64 -3.09
N PRO A 2 -11.08 38.04 -2.43
CA PRO A 2 -9.76 37.63 -2.87
C PRO A 2 -9.62 36.12 -2.63
N LEU A 3 -9.19 35.39 -3.66
CA LEU A 3 -8.72 34.01 -3.55
C LEU A 3 -7.29 34.08 -3.01
N VAL A 4 -7.12 33.71 -1.74
CA VAL A 4 -5.78 33.51 -1.17
C VAL A 4 -5.38 32.08 -1.55
N GLU A 5 -4.48 31.93 -2.51
CA GLU A 5 -3.84 30.64 -2.78
C GLU A 5 -2.90 30.31 -1.62
N THR A 6 -3.37 29.51 -0.67
CA THR A 6 -2.51 28.88 0.33
C THR A 6 -1.63 27.86 -0.38
N ARG A 7 -0.35 28.21 -0.61
CA ARG A 7 0.65 27.25 -1.06
C ARG A 7 0.85 26.20 0.04
N SER A 8 0.67 24.93 -0.29
CA SER A 8 0.99 23.84 0.63
C SER A 8 2.52 23.68 0.73
N VAL A 9 2.96 23.11 1.86
CA VAL A 9 4.39 22.81 2.10
C VAL A 9 4.96 21.75 1.14
N PHE A 10 4.09 21.08 0.37
CA PHE A 10 4.45 20.07 -0.62
C PHE A 10 4.54 20.61 -2.05
N SER A 11 4.36 21.92 -2.24
CA SER A 11 4.32 22.53 -3.57
C SER A 11 5.65 22.32 -4.30
N GLY A 12 5.56 21.77 -5.52
CA GLY A 12 6.73 21.46 -6.35
C GLY A 12 7.50 20.18 -5.98
N ILE A 13 7.05 19.44 -4.96
CA ILE A 13 7.65 18.14 -4.59
C ILE A 13 7.00 17.03 -5.43
N PRO A 14 7.77 16.28 -6.24
CA PRO A 14 7.24 15.11 -6.94
C PRO A 14 7.13 13.91 -5.99
N VAL A 15 6.21 12.98 -6.27
CA VAL A 15 6.04 11.73 -5.49
C VAL A 15 7.37 10.97 -5.33
N SER A 16 8.22 10.98 -6.35
CA SER A 16 9.53 10.32 -6.34
C SER A 16 10.47 10.75 -5.21
N GLU A 17 10.31 11.96 -4.66
CA GLU A 17 11.08 12.44 -3.50
C GLU A 17 10.54 11.94 -2.16
N ALA A 18 9.24 11.67 -2.07
CA ALA A 18 8.58 11.21 -0.85
C ALA A 18 8.41 9.68 -0.77
N MET A 19 8.33 9.00 -1.92
CA MET A 19 8.03 7.58 -2.00
C MET A 19 9.13 6.70 -1.37
N ARG A 20 8.72 5.52 -0.89
CA ARG A 20 9.67 4.46 -0.56
C ARG A 20 10.25 3.87 -1.85
N ARG A 21 11.58 3.92 -2.00
CA ARG A 21 12.26 3.33 -3.17
C ARG A 21 12.11 1.81 -3.29
N GLN A 22 11.93 1.13 -2.16
CA GLN A 22 11.74 -0.31 -2.13
C GLN A 22 10.29 -0.63 -1.74
N VAL A 23 9.56 -1.21 -2.68
CA VAL A 23 8.22 -1.76 -2.45
C VAL A 23 8.36 -3.25 -2.16
N ILE A 24 7.77 -3.70 -1.05
CA ILE A 24 7.73 -5.13 -0.71
C ILE A 24 6.50 -5.72 -1.39
N SER A 25 6.73 -6.72 -2.24
CA SER A 25 5.66 -7.41 -2.96
C SER A 25 5.64 -8.91 -2.70
N LEU A 26 4.45 -9.48 -2.81
CA LEU A 26 4.18 -10.92 -2.73
C LEU A 26 3.18 -11.30 -3.83
N PRO A 27 3.16 -12.57 -4.28
CA PRO A 27 2.05 -13.04 -5.11
C PRO A 27 0.75 -13.00 -4.31
N PHE A 28 -0.40 -12.75 -4.96
CA PHE A 28 -1.71 -12.71 -4.28
C PHE A 28 -2.06 -14.04 -3.57
N SER A 29 -1.46 -15.14 -4.05
CA SER A 29 -1.60 -16.48 -3.47
C SER A 29 -0.69 -16.75 -2.27
N ALA A 30 0.19 -15.81 -1.88
CA ALA A 30 0.98 -15.96 -0.66
C ALA A 30 0.06 -15.93 0.56
N ASP A 31 0.37 -16.72 1.58
CA ASP A 31 -0.45 -16.82 2.78
C ASP A 31 -0.22 -15.65 3.77
N ILE A 32 -1.17 -15.48 4.69
CA ILE A 32 -1.08 -14.50 5.78
C ILE A 32 0.25 -14.61 6.53
N GLY A 33 0.70 -15.83 6.84
CA GLY A 33 1.97 -16.07 7.54
C GLY A 33 3.18 -15.50 6.79
N GLN A 34 3.24 -15.67 5.47
CA GLN A 34 4.24 -15.06 4.59
C GLN A 34 4.16 -13.54 4.64
N GLY A 35 2.95 -12.98 4.56
CA GLY A 35 2.70 -11.55 4.70
C GLY A 35 3.28 -10.99 6.01
N ILE A 36 2.94 -11.61 7.15
CA ILE A 36 3.44 -11.23 8.49
C ILE A 36 4.97 -11.26 8.53
N ARG A 37 5.60 -12.35 8.06
CA ARG A 37 7.07 -12.48 8.05
C ARG A 37 7.74 -11.36 7.24
N MET A 38 7.18 -11.04 6.07
CA MET A 38 7.73 -9.98 5.21
C MET A 38 7.56 -8.60 5.83
N MET A 39 6.38 -8.29 6.40
CA MET A 39 6.14 -7.02 7.08
C MET A 39 7.07 -6.82 8.28
N ILE A 40 7.32 -7.86 9.07
CA ILE A 40 8.27 -7.82 10.19
C ILE A 40 9.70 -7.61 9.67
N ARG A 41 10.15 -8.44 8.72
CA ARG A 41 11.51 -8.41 8.19
C ARG A 41 11.89 -7.05 7.62
N TYR A 42 10.99 -6.44 6.86
CA TYR A 42 11.25 -5.17 6.17
C TYR A 42 10.70 -3.96 6.91
N LYS A 43 10.15 -4.14 8.12
CA LYS A 43 9.48 -3.10 8.91
C LYS A 43 8.42 -2.34 8.09
N ALA A 44 7.73 -3.05 7.20
CA ALA A 44 6.70 -2.51 6.32
C ALA A 44 5.34 -2.54 7.02
N ASN A 45 4.47 -1.59 6.68
CA ASN A 45 3.09 -1.54 7.18
C ASN A 45 2.08 -2.18 6.23
N ALA A 46 2.48 -2.40 4.99
CA ALA A 46 1.68 -3.02 3.96
C ALA A 46 2.57 -3.73 2.94
N VAL A 47 1.99 -4.66 2.20
CA VAL A 47 2.63 -5.35 1.07
C VAL A 47 1.78 -5.17 -0.18
N LEU A 48 2.45 -4.99 -1.32
CA LEU A 48 1.82 -5.02 -2.63
C LEU A 48 1.61 -6.47 -3.05
N LEU A 49 0.37 -6.85 -3.33
CA LEU A 49 0.05 -8.12 -3.95
C LEU A 49 0.20 -8.01 -5.47
N THR A 50 0.67 -9.08 -6.09
CA THR A 50 0.88 -9.16 -7.54
C THR A 50 0.31 -10.44 -8.13
N ASP A 51 -0.19 -10.38 -9.36
CA ASP A 51 -0.40 -11.53 -10.23
C ASP A 51 0.55 -11.44 -11.42
N LYS A 52 1.52 -12.36 -11.52
CA LYS A 52 2.53 -12.37 -12.58
C LYS A 52 3.15 -10.98 -12.85
N SER A 53 3.52 -10.28 -11.77
CA SER A 53 4.09 -8.93 -11.77
C SER A 53 3.12 -7.77 -12.05
N VAL A 54 1.85 -8.05 -12.31
CA VAL A 54 0.79 -7.02 -12.38
C VAL A 54 0.35 -6.68 -10.96
N PRO A 55 0.30 -5.39 -10.57
CA PRO A 55 -0.30 -4.98 -9.29
C PRO A 55 -1.72 -5.50 -9.16
N PHE A 56 -1.96 -6.29 -8.12
CA PHE A 56 -3.26 -6.88 -7.83
C PHE A 56 -3.98 -6.12 -6.70
N GLY A 57 -3.25 -5.74 -5.66
CA GLY A 57 -3.84 -5.35 -4.39
C GLY A 57 -2.86 -4.86 -3.36
N VAL A 58 -3.34 -4.33 -2.25
CA VAL A 58 -2.51 -4.06 -1.06
C VAL A 58 -3.14 -4.74 0.15
N VAL A 59 -2.30 -5.34 0.99
CA VAL A 59 -2.70 -5.82 2.31
C VAL A 59 -1.85 -5.11 3.35
N SER A 60 -2.52 -4.44 4.28
CA SER A 60 -1.93 -3.73 5.40
C SER A 60 -1.94 -4.57 6.67
N LYS A 61 -1.20 -4.12 7.69
CA LYS A 61 -1.28 -4.70 9.04
C LYS A 61 -2.71 -4.67 9.58
N THR A 62 -3.48 -3.62 9.28
CA THR A 62 -4.87 -3.48 9.76
C THR A 62 -5.76 -4.55 9.15
N ASP A 63 -5.59 -4.87 7.86
CA ASP A 63 -6.32 -5.94 7.20
C ASP A 63 -6.00 -7.31 7.83
N LEU A 64 -4.72 -7.56 8.14
CA LEU A 64 -4.31 -8.77 8.85
C LEU A 64 -4.89 -8.87 10.27
N MET A 65 -5.04 -7.74 10.97
CA MET A 65 -5.74 -7.73 12.26
C MET A 65 -7.22 -8.04 12.10
N GLY A 66 -7.86 -7.52 11.04
CA GLY A 66 -9.23 -7.88 10.69
C GLY A 66 -9.39 -9.38 10.41
N ALA A 67 -8.48 -9.95 9.63
CA ALA A 67 -8.44 -11.39 9.36
C ALA A 67 -8.26 -12.23 10.64
N PHE A 68 -7.39 -11.78 11.55
CA PHE A 68 -7.23 -12.41 12.86
C PHE A 68 -8.52 -12.38 13.69
N TYR A 69 -9.20 -11.24 13.76
CA TYR A 69 -10.48 -11.13 14.46
C TYR A 69 -11.60 -11.96 13.82
N ALA A 70 -11.51 -12.23 12.52
CA ALA A 70 -12.43 -13.09 11.79
C ALA A 70 -12.05 -14.58 11.86
N ASP A 71 -11.07 -14.96 12.67
CA ASP A 71 -10.54 -16.33 12.82
C ASP A 71 -10.04 -16.95 11.49
N PHE A 72 -9.48 -16.13 10.59
CA PHE A 72 -8.90 -16.65 9.34
C PHE A 72 -7.62 -17.44 9.65
N PRO A 73 -7.45 -18.67 9.11
CA PRO A 73 -6.22 -19.44 9.24
C PRO A 73 -5.01 -18.71 8.65
N THR A 74 -3.82 -18.93 9.19
CA THR A 74 -2.58 -18.29 8.69
C THR A 74 -2.20 -18.71 7.28
N GLU A 75 -2.76 -19.81 6.79
CA GLU A 75 -2.59 -20.38 5.45
C GLU A 75 -3.51 -19.71 4.43
N THR A 76 -4.44 -18.85 4.87
CA THR A 76 -5.36 -18.12 3.99
C THR A 76 -4.57 -17.24 3.03
N PRO A 77 -4.86 -17.29 1.72
CA PRO A 77 -4.25 -16.40 0.73
C PRO A 77 -4.50 -14.92 1.07
N LEU A 78 -3.47 -14.10 0.92
CA LEU A 78 -3.56 -12.65 1.14
C LEU A 78 -4.57 -11.99 0.19
N GLY A 79 -4.76 -12.54 -1.02
CA GLY A 79 -5.78 -12.08 -1.96
C GLY A 79 -7.20 -12.17 -1.41
N ASP A 80 -7.48 -13.10 -0.49
CA ASP A 80 -8.79 -13.29 0.13
C ASP A 80 -8.99 -12.37 1.36
N VAL A 81 -7.91 -11.75 1.85
CA VAL A 81 -7.91 -10.77 2.96
C VAL A 81 -8.01 -9.33 2.44
N MET A 82 -7.57 -9.09 1.21
CA MET A 82 -7.50 -7.78 0.59
C MET A 82 -8.85 -7.05 0.62
N GLY A 83 -8.88 -5.87 1.24
CA GLY A 83 -10.09 -5.05 1.35
C GLY A 83 -10.40 -4.19 0.12
N SER A 84 -9.37 -3.79 -0.65
CA SER A 84 -9.56 -2.89 -1.80
C SER A 84 -8.47 -3.00 -2.85
N GLN A 85 -8.77 -2.49 -4.05
CA GLN A 85 -7.79 -2.33 -5.12
C GLN A 85 -6.76 -1.26 -4.75
N PRO A 86 -5.52 -1.37 -5.27
CA PRO A 86 -4.48 -0.39 -4.98
C PRO A 86 -4.81 0.94 -5.65
N ILE A 87 -4.60 2.03 -4.92
CA ILE A 87 -4.52 3.37 -5.48
C ILE A 87 -3.10 3.58 -5.99
N ALA A 88 -2.96 4.19 -7.16
CA ALA A 88 -1.67 4.39 -7.83
C ALA A 88 -1.50 5.84 -8.30
N CYS A 89 -0.24 6.29 -8.32
CA CYS A 89 0.22 7.54 -8.90
C CYS A 89 1.57 7.31 -9.59
N PHE A 90 1.98 8.26 -10.42
CA PHE A 90 3.28 8.25 -11.08
C PHE A 90 4.35 8.95 -10.22
N PRO A 91 5.64 8.58 -10.36
CA PRO A 91 6.72 9.20 -9.61
C PRO A 91 6.92 10.70 -9.89
N ASP A 92 6.50 11.17 -11.05
CA ASP A 92 6.55 12.57 -11.50
C ASP A 92 5.27 13.35 -11.19
N ASP A 93 4.24 12.71 -10.65
CA ASP A 93 3.04 13.41 -10.19
C ASP A 93 3.39 14.38 -9.04
N PRO A 94 2.73 15.54 -8.96
CA PRO A 94 2.82 16.41 -7.79
C PRO A 94 2.35 15.66 -6.54
N LEU A 95 3.13 15.73 -5.46
CA LEU A 95 2.79 15.07 -4.20
C LEU A 95 1.44 15.53 -3.65
N GLU A 96 1.08 16.79 -3.86
CA GLU A 96 -0.24 17.35 -3.48
C GLU A 96 -1.39 16.62 -4.17
N SER A 97 -1.27 16.36 -5.46
CA SER A 97 -2.29 15.61 -6.22
C SER A 97 -2.42 14.17 -5.73
N ALA A 98 -1.31 13.54 -5.34
CA ALA A 98 -1.32 12.17 -4.83
C ALA A 98 -1.97 12.04 -3.43
N LEU A 99 -2.02 13.11 -2.64
CA LEU A 99 -2.67 13.13 -1.32
C LEU A 99 -4.20 13.27 -1.39
N GLU A 100 -4.73 13.66 -2.55
CA GLU A 100 -6.15 13.89 -2.78
C GLU A 100 -6.86 12.73 -3.53
N ILE A 101 -6.13 11.65 -3.83
CA ILE A 101 -6.65 10.45 -4.54
C ILE A 101 -7.52 9.58 -3.62
#